data_AF-A0A6M2D8U9-F1
#
_entry.id   AF-A0A6M2D8U9-F1
#
_cell.length_a   1.000
_cell.length_b   1.000
_cell.length_c   1.000
_cell.angle_alpha   90.00
_cell.angle_beta   90.00
_cell.angle_gamma   90.00
#
_symmetry.space_group_name_H-M   'P 1'
#
loop_
_entity.id
_entity.type
_entity.pdbx_description
1 polymer ?
#
loop_
_entity_poly.entity_id
_entity_poly.type
_entity_poly.pdbx_seq_one_letter_code
_entity_poly.pdbx_strand_id
1 'polypeptide(L)'
;MTMFAVIVPMMGTATRLFLSLYASASGPFAGLILLAISSPWVNAKSASWSSLVVCLLQLWHAVGKSFFTEAPEPAFVGTLDRCPATLNSTNDNETYEGITHSLFISRSEVFPLYQLSFFWSSFIGALLTMILGTVLSIFTDQKKKEKKTKH
;
A
#
# COMPACT_ATOMS: atom_id res chain seq x y z
N MET A 1 -23.17 20.70 -21.36
CA MET A 1 -22.08 21.36 -20.60
C MET A 1 -21.73 20.63 -19.29
N THR A 2 -22.45 19.57 -18.89
CA THR A 2 -22.19 18.82 -17.64
C THR A 2 -21.27 17.60 -17.81
N MET A 3 -21.28 16.90 -18.95
CA MET A 3 -20.42 15.71 -19.14
C MET A 3 -18.91 16.01 -19.02
N PHE A 4 -18.44 17.11 -19.61
CA PHE A 4 -17.02 17.48 -19.56
C PHE A 4 -16.55 17.74 -18.11
N ALA A 5 -17.42 18.31 -17.28
CA ALA A 5 -17.15 18.58 -15.87
C ALA A 5 -17.06 17.30 -15.02
N VAL A 6 -17.64 16.17 -15.46
CA VAL A 6 -17.58 14.87 -14.77
C VAL A 6 -16.40 14.03 -15.28
N ILE A 7 -16.10 14.09 -16.58
CA ILE A 7 -15.03 13.30 -17.20
C ILE A 7 -13.64 13.77 -16.74
N VAL A 8 -13.41 15.09 -16.68
CA VAL A 8 -12.11 15.67 -16.31
C VAL A 8 -11.62 15.22 -14.91
N PRO A 9 -12.43 15.28 -13.83
CA PRO A 9 -12.00 14.77 -12.53
C PRO A 9 -11.87 13.25 -12.50
N MET A 10 -12.74 12.51 -13.23
CA MET A 10 -12.65 11.05 -13.31
C MET A 10 -11.32 10.57 -13.93
N MET A 11 -10.77 11.29 -14.91
CA MET A 11 -9.48 10.92 -15.51
C MET A 11 -8.34 10.99 -14.48
N GLY A 12 -8.31 12.02 -13.64
CA GLY A 12 -7.31 12.16 -12.58
C GLY A 12 -7.38 11.03 -11.55
N THR A 13 -8.58 10.69 -11.09
CA THR A 13 -8.81 9.61 -10.13
C THR A 13 -8.52 8.24 -10.75
N ALA A 14 -8.94 8.00 -11.98
CA ALA A 14 -8.65 6.77 -12.71
C ALA A 14 -7.14 6.55 -12.88
N THR A 15 -6.40 7.58 -13.33
CA THR A 15 -4.94 7.46 -13.46
C THR A 15 -4.27 7.16 -12.12
N ARG A 16 -4.70 7.79 -11.02
CA ARG A 16 -4.16 7.49 -9.68
C ARG A 16 -4.44 6.05 -9.26
N LEU A 17 -5.63 5.54 -9.53
CA LEU A 17 -5.99 4.14 -9.27
C LEU A 17 -5.13 3.19 -10.11
N PHE A 18 -4.98 3.45 -11.41
CA PHE A 18 -4.15 2.62 -12.28
C PHE A 18 -2.69 2.61 -11.85
N LEU A 19 -2.13 3.78 -11.50
CA LEU A 19 -0.76 3.89 -11.01
C LEU A 19 -0.59 3.10 -9.70
N SER A 20 -1.61 3.13 -8.84
CA SER A 20 -1.64 2.41 -7.57
C SER A 20 -1.67 0.88 -7.76
N LEU A 21 -2.52 0.41 -8.67
CA LEU A 21 -2.61 -1.01 -9.02
C LEU A 21 -1.32 -1.50 -9.67
N TYR A 22 -0.77 -0.71 -10.60
CA TYR A 22 0.47 -1.05 -11.29
C TYR A 22 1.65 -1.18 -10.33
N ALA A 23 1.83 -0.21 -9.42
CA ALA A 23 2.91 -0.27 -8.44
C ALA A 23 2.73 -1.39 -7.42
N SER A 24 1.50 -1.75 -7.06
CA SER A 24 1.22 -2.89 -6.17
C SER A 24 1.51 -4.22 -6.87
N ALA A 25 1.16 -4.34 -8.15
CA ALA A 25 1.39 -5.54 -8.94
C ALA A 25 2.88 -5.75 -9.30
N SER A 26 3.64 -4.67 -9.52
CA SER A 26 5.05 -4.76 -9.92
C SER A 26 5.97 -5.31 -8.82
N GLY A 27 5.61 -5.15 -7.53
CA GLY A 27 6.37 -5.63 -6.39
C GLY A 27 6.62 -7.15 -6.41
N PRO A 28 5.58 -8.00 -6.48
CA PRO A 28 5.72 -9.45 -6.59
C PRO A 28 6.54 -9.90 -7.81
N PHE A 29 6.38 -9.25 -8.97
CA PHE A 29 7.19 -9.58 -10.14
C PHE A 29 8.67 -9.25 -9.93
N ALA A 30 8.98 -8.09 -9.35
CA ALA A 30 10.36 -7.75 -8.99
C ALA A 30 10.95 -8.76 -7.98
N GLY A 31 10.17 -9.18 -6.98
CA GLY A 31 10.56 -10.22 -6.02
C GLY A 31 10.80 -11.58 -6.68
N LEU A 32 10.00 -11.96 -7.67
CA LEU A 32 10.20 -13.18 -8.47
C LEU A 32 11.51 -13.15 -9.25
N ILE A 33 11.82 -12.03 -9.93
CA ILE A 33 13.05 -11.88 -10.70
C ILE A 33 14.27 -11.93 -9.78
N LEU A 34 14.22 -11.25 -8.63
CA LEU A 34 15.27 -11.30 -7.62
C LEU A 34 15.47 -12.72 -7.08
N LEU A 35 14.39 -13.45 -6.80
CA LEU A 35 14.45 -14.83 -6.35
C LEU A 35 15.07 -15.75 -7.42
N ALA A 36 14.71 -15.55 -8.69
CA ALA A 36 15.23 -16.32 -9.81
C ALA A 36 16.74 -16.10 -10.00
N ILE A 37 17.23 -14.87 -9.84
CA ILE A 37 18.66 -14.55 -9.92
C ILE A 37 19.40 -15.07 -8.69
N SER A 38 18.82 -14.93 -7.49
CA SER A 38 19.49 -15.25 -6.23
C SER A 38 19.57 -16.75 -5.93
N SER A 39 18.71 -17.60 -6.50
CA SER A 39 18.75 -19.04 -6.22
C SER A 39 18.30 -19.88 -7.41
N PRO A 40 19.24 -20.58 -8.09
CA PRO A 40 18.90 -21.57 -9.12
C PRO A 40 18.22 -22.83 -8.54
N TRP A 41 18.15 -22.95 -7.21
CA TRP A 41 17.53 -24.06 -6.48
C TRP A 41 16.01 -23.90 -6.27
N VAL A 42 15.44 -22.76 -6.65
CA VAL A 42 14.02 -22.49 -6.45
C VAL A 42 13.20 -23.22 -7.50
N ASN A 43 12.25 -24.03 -7.02
CA ASN A 43 11.35 -24.75 -7.89
C ASN A 43 10.34 -23.80 -8.58
N ALA A 44 10.12 -23.96 -9.89
CA ALA A 44 9.15 -23.15 -10.64
C ALA A 44 7.73 -23.21 -10.06
N LYS A 45 7.35 -24.36 -9.49
CA LYS A 45 6.03 -24.58 -8.86
C LYS A 45 5.81 -23.72 -7.60
N SER A 46 6.83 -23.57 -6.77
CA SER A 46 6.75 -22.74 -5.56
C SER A 46 6.83 -21.26 -5.89
N ALA A 47 7.62 -20.89 -6.90
CA ALA A 47 7.71 -19.50 -7.38
C ALA A 47 6.35 -18.99 -7.86
N SER A 48 5.67 -19.73 -8.74
CA SER A 48 4.33 -19.33 -9.24
C SER A 48 3.29 -19.24 -8.12
N TRP A 49 3.26 -20.23 -7.21
CA TRP A 49 2.33 -20.22 -6.08
C TRP A 49 2.57 -19.03 -5.14
N SER A 50 3.83 -18.74 -4.82
CA SER A 50 4.18 -17.61 -3.95
C SER A 50 3.74 -16.27 -4.53
N SER A 51 3.94 -16.05 -5.83
CA SER A 51 3.52 -14.82 -6.50
C SER A 51 2.00 -14.66 -6.53
N LEU A 52 1.25 -15.73 -6.80
CA LEU A 52 -0.22 -15.67 -6.77
C LEU A 52 -0.74 -15.33 -5.37
N VAL A 53 -0.20 -15.97 -4.33
CA VAL A 53 -0.60 -15.69 -2.94
C VAL A 53 -0.29 -14.25 -2.55
N VAL A 54 0.89 -13.74 -2.88
CA VAL A 54 1.25 -12.34 -2.57
C VAL A 54 0.39 -11.36 -3.36
N CYS A 55 0.12 -11.61 -4.65
CA CYS A 55 -0.77 -10.76 -5.45
C CYS A 55 -2.18 -10.68 -4.84
N LEU A 56 -2.72 -11.81 -4.34
CA LEU A 56 -4.03 -11.85 -3.67
C LEU A 56 -4.00 -11.08 -2.35
N LEU A 57 -2.95 -11.21 -1.55
CA LEU A 57 -2.77 -10.44 -0.31
C LEU A 57 -2.66 -8.94 -0.58
N GLN A 58 -1.94 -8.56 -1.65
CA GLN A 58 -1.79 -7.17 -2.05
C GLN A 58 -3.12 -6.58 -2.55
N LEU A 59 -3.89 -7.36 -3.32
CA LEU A 59 -5.24 -6.99 -3.76
C LEU A 59 -6.18 -6.83 -2.55
N TRP A 60 -6.14 -7.75 -1.60
CA TRP A 60 -6.90 -7.67 -0.36
C TRP A 60 -6.56 -6.40 0.43
N HIS A 61 -5.26 -6.08 0.58
CA HIS A 61 -4.81 -4.86 1.23
C HIS A 61 -5.28 -3.59 0.51
N ALA A 62 -5.21 -3.57 -0.83
CA ALA A 62 -5.66 -2.44 -1.63
C ALA A 62 -7.18 -2.20 -1.48
N VAL A 63 -7.96 -3.27 -1.53
CA VAL A 63 -9.41 -3.23 -1.31
C VAL A 63 -9.74 -2.79 0.13
N GLY A 64 -8.99 -3.28 1.12
CA GLY A 64 -9.09 -2.82 2.50
C GLY A 64 -8.82 -1.32 2.63
N LYS A 65 -7.80 -0.77 1.98
CA LYS A 65 -7.57 0.69 1.98
C LYS A 65 -8.74 1.45 1.38
N SER A 66 -9.37 0.95 0.32
CA SER A 66 -10.55 1.59 -0.27
C SER A 66 -11.76 1.62 0.66
N PHE A 67 -11.99 0.58 1.47
CA PHE A 67 -13.12 0.54 2.40
C PHE A 67 -12.93 1.37 3.68
N PHE A 68 -11.70 1.52 4.17
CA PHE A 68 -11.41 2.31 5.36
C PHE A 68 -11.04 3.76 5.06
N THR A 69 -10.79 4.10 3.79
CA THR A 69 -10.62 5.49 3.33
C THR A 69 -11.98 6.05 2.92
N GLU A 70 -12.92 6.06 3.85
CA GLU A 70 -14.02 7.04 3.90
C GLU A 70 -13.50 8.35 4.54
N ALA A 71 -12.22 8.64 4.39
CA ALA A 71 -11.66 9.95 4.69
C ALA A 71 -11.79 10.79 3.41
N PRO A 72 -12.42 11.97 3.48
CA PRO A 72 -12.72 12.79 2.32
C PRO A 72 -11.50 12.88 1.40
N GLU A 73 -11.71 12.79 0.08
CA GLU A 73 -10.71 13.29 -0.87
C GLU A 73 -10.14 14.58 -0.29
N PRO A 74 -8.81 14.76 -0.20
CA PRO A 74 -8.28 16.07 0.09
C PRO A 74 -8.80 16.93 -1.05
N ALA A 75 -9.90 17.63 -0.79
CA ALA A 75 -10.38 18.69 -1.62
C ALA A 75 -9.15 19.55 -1.77
N PHE A 76 -8.58 19.57 -2.97
CA PHE A 76 -7.60 20.56 -3.31
C PHE A 76 -8.38 21.85 -3.06
N VAL A 77 -8.09 22.52 -1.94
CA VAL A 77 -8.67 23.81 -1.61
C VAL A 77 -8.16 24.71 -2.71
N GLY A 78 -8.95 24.77 -3.78
CA GLY A 78 -8.85 25.81 -4.77
C GLY A 78 -8.88 27.10 -3.99
N THR A 79 -7.74 27.78 -4.06
CA THR A 79 -7.58 29.18 -3.70
C THR A 79 -7.53 29.49 -2.19
N LEU A 80 -6.32 29.76 -1.71
CA LEU A 80 -6.04 30.55 -0.51
C LEU A 80 -6.49 32.03 -0.66
N ASP A 81 -7.61 32.34 -1.31
CA ASP A 81 -8.04 33.74 -1.52
C ASP A 81 -8.98 34.28 -0.44
N ARG A 82 -9.29 33.50 0.60
CA ARG A 82 -10.11 34.03 1.70
C ARG A 82 -9.86 33.36 3.05
N CYS A 83 -8.63 33.47 3.52
CA CYS A 83 -8.41 33.44 4.97
C CYS A 83 -8.77 34.83 5.51
N PRO A 84 -9.81 35.01 6.36
CA PRO A 84 -10.04 36.30 6.99
C PRO A 84 -8.88 36.57 7.95
N ALA A 85 -8.03 37.52 7.58
CA ALA A 85 -7.02 38.09 8.46
C ALA A 85 -7.73 38.74 9.65
N THR A 86 -8.02 37.95 10.68
CA THR A 86 -8.40 38.42 12.01
C THR A 86 -7.35 37.95 13.01
N LEU A 87 -6.08 38.15 12.66
CA LEU A 87 -5.01 38.28 13.65
C LEU A 87 -4.98 39.74 14.08
N ASN A 88 -6.01 40.15 14.82
CA ASN A 88 -5.91 41.34 15.64
C ASN A 88 -5.07 40.93 16.85
N SER A 89 -3.78 41.25 16.80
CA SER A 89 -2.95 41.18 17.99
C SER A 89 -3.51 42.17 19.00
N THR A 90 -3.85 41.69 20.19
CA THR A 90 -3.27 42.06 21.49
C THR A 90 -4.22 41.46 22.54
N ASN A 91 -3.67 41.10 23.69
CA ASN A 91 -4.33 40.76 24.96
C ASN A 91 -4.34 39.25 25.29
N ASP A 92 -3.27 38.90 26.01
CA ASP A 92 -3.33 38.25 27.31
C ASP A 92 -3.61 36.73 27.38
N ASN A 93 -2.53 36.01 27.71
CA ASN A 93 -2.38 35.15 28.90
C ASN A 93 -3.17 33.84 29.10
N GLU A 94 -3.57 33.08 28.08
CA GLU A 94 -4.06 31.70 28.31
C GLU A 94 -3.46 30.62 27.39
N THR A 95 -2.57 29.81 27.98
CA THR A 95 -2.39 28.36 27.81
C THR A 95 -2.36 27.79 26.38
N TYR A 96 -1.19 27.88 25.73
CA TYR A 96 -0.84 27.17 24.49
C TYR A 96 -0.49 25.67 24.72
N GLU A 97 -1.28 24.94 25.52
CA GLU A 97 -1.12 23.48 25.67
C GLU A 97 -2.19 22.66 24.92
N GLY A 98 -3.23 23.30 24.37
CA GLY A 98 -4.35 22.61 23.71
C GLY A 98 -4.21 22.32 22.21
N ILE A 99 -3.29 22.98 21.51
CA ILE A 99 -3.21 22.91 20.03
C ILE A 99 -2.26 21.80 19.56
N THR A 100 -1.25 21.44 20.36
CA THR A 100 -0.36 20.30 20.06
C THR A 100 -1.01 18.96 20.40
N HIS A 101 -1.91 18.93 21.38
CA HIS A 101 -2.59 17.69 21.79
C HIS A 101 -3.76 17.31 20.87
N SER A 102 -4.46 18.30 20.28
CA SER A 102 -5.58 18.05 19.36
C SER A 102 -5.15 17.58 17.96
N LEU A 103 -3.93 17.92 17.51
CA LEU A 103 -3.35 17.33 16.29
C LEU A 103 -2.86 15.88 16.49
N PHE A 104 -2.67 15.44 17.72
CA PHE A 104 -2.26 14.06 18.04
C PHE A 104 -3.44 13.14 18.41
N ILE A 105 -4.56 13.68 18.89
CA ILE A 105 -5.69 12.87 19.39
C ILE A 105 -6.65 12.35 18.29
N SER A 106 -6.65 12.90 17.06
CA SER A 106 -7.47 12.33 15.98
C SER A 106 -6.72 11.32 15.11
N ARG A 107 -5.71 10.65 15.65
CA ARG A 107 -5.20 9.40 15.10
C ARG A 107 -6.06 8.29 15.72
N SER A 108 -7.29 8.17 15.22
CA SER A 108 -8.07 6.93 15.31
C SER A 108 -7.11 5.75 15.14
N GLU A 109 -7.31 4.66 15.86
CA GLU A 109 -6.46 3.46 15.90
C GLU A 109 -6.41 2.74 14.54
N VAL A 110 -5.98 3.43 13.50
CA VAL A 110 -5.77 2.89 12.18
C VAL A 110 -4.48 2.12 12.27
N PHE A 111 -4.56 0.81 12.05
CA PHE A 111 -3.40 -0.09 11.99
C PHE A 111 -2.26 0.61 11.24
N PRO A 112 -1.01 0.60 11.76
CA PRO A 112 0.11 1.34 11.17
C PRO A 112 0.41 0.94 9.71
N LEU A 113 -0.10 -0.21 9.26
CA LEU A 113 -0.06 -0.63 7.85
C LEU A 113 -0.84 0.30 6.91
N TYR A 114 -1.85 1.04 7.38
CA TYR A 114 -2.60 2.00 6.57
C TYR A 114 -1.84 3.31 6.34
N GLN A 115 -1.00 3.72 7.30
CA GLN A 115 -0.14 4.92 7.22
C GLN A 115 1.13 4.71 6.42
N LEU A 116 1.41 3.48 6.04
CA LEU A 116 2.57 3.16 5.23
C LEU A 116 2.45 3.82 3.86
N SER A 117 3.43 4.67 3.55
CA SER A 117 3.56 5.34 2.25
C SER A 117 3.42 4.34 1.12
N PHE A 118 2.69 4.75 0.10
CA PHE A 118 2.42 3.95 -1.10
C PHE A 118 3.70 3.35 -1.72
N PHE A 119 4.82 4.10 -1.64
CA PHE A 119 6.14 3.67 -2.08
C PHE A 119 6.66 2.39 -1.42
N TRP A 120 6.35 2.15 -0.13
CA TRP A 120 6.88 0.99 0.59
C TRP A 120 6.05 -0.28 0.37
N SER A 121 4.84 -0.14 -0.17
CA SER A 121 3.97 -1.26 -0.49
C SER A 121 4.60 -2.21 -1.51
N SER A 122 5.23 -1.67 -2.56
CA SER A 122 5.91 -2.48 -3.58
C SER A 122 7.13 -3.21 -3.02
N PHE A 123 7.89 -2.56 -2.13
CA PHE A 123 9.06 -3.16 -1.48
C PHE A 123 8.66 -4.32 -0.57
N ILE A 124 7.59 -4.16 0.21
CA ILE A 124 7.06 -5.20 1.09
C ILE A 124 6.51 -6.37 0.27
N GLY A 125 5.80 -6.10 -0.83
CA GLY A 125 5.34 -7.14 -1.75
C GLY A 125 6.49 -7.96 -2.35
N ALA A 126 7.59 -7.29 -2.74
CA ALA A 126 8.79 -7.97 -3.23
C ALA A 126 9.46 -8.85 -2.15
N LEU A 127 9.63 -8.31 -0.93
CA LEU A 127 10.21 -9.05 0.20
C LEU A 127 9.36 -10.26 0.58
N LEU A 128 8.04 -10.09 0.67
CA LEU A 128 7.11 -11.17 1.00
C LEU A 128 7.15 -12.28 -0.06
N THR A 129 7.29 -11.91 -1.33
CA THR A 129 7.45 -12.87 -2.43
C THR A 129 8.76 -13.65 -2.32
N MET A 130 9.89 -13.00 -1.97
CA MET A 130 11.15 -13.71 -1.73
C MET A 130 11.06 -14.68 -0.54
N ILE A 131 10.49 -14.22 0.58
CA ILE A 131 10.37 -15.04 1.80
C ILE A 131 9.45 -16.23 1.56
N LEU A 132 8.25 -16.01 1.01
CA LEU A 132 7.33 -17.11 0.72
C LEU A 132 7.87 -18.06 -0.36
N GLY A 133 8.53 -17.53 -1.39
CA GLY A 133 9.14 -18.33 -2.45
C GLY A 133 10.25 -19.25 -1.94
N THR A 134 11.12 -18.76 -1.06
CA THR A 134 12.18 -19.57 -0.42
C THR A 134 11.60 -20.63 0.51
N VAL A 135 10.68 -20.24 1.40
CA VAL A 135 10.01 -21.16 2.35
C VAL A 135 9.27 -22.28 1.60
N LEU A 136 8.45 -21.94 0.60
CA LEU A 136 7.71 -22.92 -0.20
C LEU A 136 8.64 -23.82 -1.02
N SER A 137 9.79 -23.32 -1.47
CA SER A 137 10.77 -24.16 -2.16
C SER A 137 11.36 -25.22 -1.23
N ILE A 138 11.72 -24.85 0.01
CA ILE A 138 12.23 -25.79 1.02
C ILE A 138 11.20 -26.88 1.32
N PHE A 139 9.94 -26.49 1.58
CA PHE A 139 8.86 -27.45 1.84
C PHE A 139 8.58 -28.38 0.66
N THR A 140 8.63 -27.85 -0.56
CA THR A 140 8.42 -28.65 -1.78
C THR A 140 9.55 -29.66 -1.97
N ASP A 141 10.79 -29.28 -1.66
CA ASP A 141 11.95 -30.17 -1.76
C ASP A 141 11.87 -31.32 -0.75
N GLN A 142 11.43 -31.05 0.49
CA GLN A 142 11.19 -32.09 1.51
C GLN A 142 10.14 -33.11 1.03
N LYS A 143 9.00 -32.65 0.49
CA LYS A 143 7.96 -33.55 -0.04
C LYS A 143 8.45 -34.39 -1.22
N LYS A 144 9.35 -33.84 -2.06
CA LYS A 144 9.94 -34.56 -3.18
C LYS A 144 10.89 -35.67 -2.70
N LYS A 145 11.68 -35.42 -1.65
CA LYS A 145 12.57 -36.43 -1.04
C LYS A 145 11.79 -37.57 -0.41
N GLU A 146 10.74 -37.27 0.37
CA GLU A 146 9.91 -38.29 1.02
C GLU A 146 9.26 -39.24 0.01
N LYS A 147 8.77 -38.72 -1.13
CA LYS A 147 8.20 -39.55 -2.20
C LYS A 147 9.22 -40.48 -2.87
N LYS A 148 10.50 -40.10 -2.94
CA LYS A 148 11.56 -40.95 -3.50
C LYS A 148 11.99 -42.06 -2.56
N THR A 149 11.88 -41.88 -1.24
CA THR A 149 12.25 -42.92 -0.26
C THR A 149 11.18 -43.99 -0.09
N LYS A 150 9.93 -43.70 -0.48
CA LYS A 150 8.81 -44.66 -0.42
C LYS A 150 8.66 -45.53 -1.69
N HIS A 151 9.51 -45.34 -2.69
CA HIS A 151 9.49 -46.06 -3.95
C HIS A 151 10.82 -46.79 -4.16
#